data_AF-A0A8X7RHE4-F1
#
_entry.id   AF-A0A8X7RHE4-F1
#
_cell.length_a   1.000
_cell.length_b   1.000
_cell.length_c   1.000
_cell.angle_alpha   90.00
_cell.angle_beta   90.00
_cell.angle_gamma   90.00
#
_symmetry.space_group_name_H-M   'P 1'
#
loop_
_entity.id
_entity.type
_entity.pdbx_description
1 polymer ?
#
loop_
_entity_poly.entity_id
_entity_poly.type
_entity_poly.pdbx_seq_one_letter_code
_entity_poly.pdbx_strand_id
1 'polypeptide(L)'
;MERGIARLAVLSAHLEVSDQVLPPPIEPWCTSGASAPHGSLKGSLTIVDERTERSTRSQSQRMVPLNPSILRRDGLTCSMVQITTGTDDKGLKLYDPGYLNTAPVRSSISYTDGDEGILRYRGYPIEELAESSTFLEVAYLLIYGNLPSQRQLADWELAISQHSAVPQGLLDMIQSMPQDAYPTGAFVSAMSALSLFHPDANPAHMGQDVYKSAQVRDKQIYRILGQASTIAAAAF
;
A
#
# COMPACT_ATOMS: atom_id res chain seq x y z
N MET A 1 -30.10 -23.72 8.58
CA MET A 1 -29.43 -24.45 9.68
C MET A 1 -28.08 -25.04 9.24
N GLU A 2 -27.90 -25.39 7.96
CA GLU A 2 -26.64 -25.97 7.43
C GLU A 2 -25.44 -25.00 7.35
N ARG A 3 -25.64 -23.69 7.13
CA ARG A 3 -24.54 -22.71 7.07
C ARG A 3 -23.82 -22.47 8.41
N GLY A 4 -24.47 -22.77 9.54
CA GLY A 4 -23.86 -22.69 10.86
C GLY A 4 -22.97 -23.90 11.18
N ILE A 5 -23.31 -25.07 10.63
CA ILE A 5 -22.59 -26.33 10.82
C ILE A 5 -21.26 -26.30 10.04
N ALA A 6 -21.25 -25.70 8.85
CA ALA A 6 -20.01 -25.46 8.09
C ALA A 6 -19.02 -24.55 8.83
N ARG A 7 -19.50 -23.52 9.54
CA ARG A 7 -18.65 -22.64 10.38
C ARG A 7 -18.11 -23.34 11.62
N LEU A 8 -18.87 -24.26 12.21
CA LEU A 8 -18.45 -25.04 13.39
C LEU A 8 -17.45 -26.17 13.04
N ALA A 9 -17.55 -26.75 11.84
CA ALA A 9 -16.59 -27.74 11.35
C ALA A 9 -15.20 -27.13 11.11
N VAL A 10 -15.13 -25.91 10.57
CA VAL A 10 -13.86 -25.16 10.40
C VAL A 10 -13.27 -24.80 11.77
N LEU A 11 -14.09 -24.42 12.75
CA LEU A 11 -13.62 -24.10 14.11
C LEU A 11 -13.14 -25.33 14.90
N SER A 12 -13.75 -26.51 14.71
CA SER A 12 -13.31 -27.74 15.39
C SER A 12 -12.00 -28.29 14.82
N ALA A 13 -11.75 -28.11 13.52
CA ALA A 13 -10.46 -28.47 12.90
C ALA A 13 -9.29 -27.60 13.39
N HIS A 14 -9.56 -26.41 13.95
CA HIS A 14 -8.56 -25.52 14.54
C HIS A 14 -8.39 -25.69 16.06
N LEU A 15 -9.22 -26.53 16.70
CA LEU A 15 -9.23 -26.76 18.16
C LEU A 15 -8.66 -28.11 18.59
N GLU A 16 -8.41 -29.04 17.64
CA GLU A 16 -7.50 -30.15 17.89
C GLU A 16 -6.07 -29.60 17.94
N VAL A 17 -5.64 -29.27 19.15
CA VAL A 17 -4.25 -28.95 19.50
C VAL A 17 -3.40 -30.16 19.18
N SER A 18 -2.91 -30.22 17.94
CA SER A 18 -1.66 -30.90 17.63
C SER A 18 -0.56 -29.95 18.06
N ASP A 19 0.23 -30.36 19.04
CA ASP A 19 1.55 -29.79 19.33
C ASP A 19 2.33 -29.70 18.02
N GLN A 20 2.32 -28.54 17.35
CA GLN A 20 3.34 -28.09 16.41
C GLN A 20 3.02 -26.70 15.81
N VAL A 21 3.95 -25.77 16.08
CA VAL A 21 4.29 -24.58 15.28
C VAL A 21 3.21 -23.50 15.14
N LEU A 22 3.39 -22.40 15.87
CA LEU A 22 2.77 -21.10 15.58
C LEU A 22 2.84 -20.82 14.06
N PRO A 23 1.78 -20.31 13.41
CA PRO A 23 1.92 -19.85 12.03
C PRO A 23 3.11 -18.88 11.97
N PRO A 24 4.04 -19.06 11.02
CA PRO A 24 5.25 -18.27 10.99
C PRO A 24 4.88 -16.77 10.94
N PRO A 25 5.64 -15.90 11.63
CA PRO A 25 5.46 -14.47 11.49
C PRO A 25 5.46 -14.11 10.00
N ILE A 26 4.48 -13.31 9.58
CA ILE A 26 4.25 -12.90 8.18
C ILE A 26 5.58 -12.40 7.59
N GLU A 27 6.20 -13.21 6.73
CA GLU A 27 7.48 -12.85 6.16
C GLU A 27 7.32 -11.65 5.21
N PRO A 28 8.16 -10.61 5.30
CA PRO A 28 8.06 -9.41 4.47
C PRO A 28 8.69 -9.65 3.09
N TRP A 29 8.12 -10.58 2.31
CA TRP A 29 8.56 -10.82 0.94
C TRP A 29 7.75 -9.89 0.01
N CYS A 30 8.26 -8.69 -0.24
CA CYS A 30 7.66 -7.75 -1.19
C CYS A 30 8.74 -7.16 -2.09
N THR A 31 9.12 -7.91 -3.13
CA THR A 31 9.84 -7.38 -4.30
C THR A 31 9.38 -8.11 -5.55
N SER A 32 8.68 -7.40 -6.43
CA SER A 32 8.34 -7.85 -7.78
C SER A 32 9.61 -7.88 -8.64
N GLY A 33 10.19 -9.07 -8.77
CA GLY A 33 11.30 -9.34 -9.68
C GLY A 33 11.22 -10.82 -10.03
N ALA A 34 10.97 -11.10 -11.31
CA ALA A 34 10.73 -12.42 -11.87
C ALA A 34 11.85 -13.40 -11.48
N SER A 35 11.46 -14.61 -11.10
CA SER A 35 12.24 -15.68 -10.47
C SER A 35 12.49 -15.50 -8.97
N ALA A 36 12.27 -16.58 -8.20
CA ALA A 36 12.92 -16.72 -6.89
C ALA A 36 14.39 -16.32 -7.09
N PRO A 37 14.94 -15.40 -6.28
CA PRO A 37 16.28 -14.89 -6.52
C PRO A 37 17.18 -16.10 -6.78
N HIS A 38 17.76 -16.18 -7.99
CA HIS A 38 18.77 -17.18 -8.32
C HIS A 38 19.61 -17.39 -7.06
N GLY A 39 19.59 -18.62 -6.52
CA GLY A 39 19.93 -18.89 -5.12
C GLY A 39 21.09 -18.02 -4.64
N SER A 40 20.81 -17.15 -3.66
CA SER A 40 21.77 -16.23 -3.02
C SER A 40 22.97 -15.86 -3.91
N LEU A 41 22.78 -14.99 -4.91
CA LEU A 41 23.90 -14.38 -5.61
C LEU A 41 24.62 -13.40 -4.66
N LYS A 42 25.44 -13.95 -3.75
CA LYS A 42 26.56 -13.24 -3.15
C LYS A 42 27.48 -12.84 -4.29
N GLY A 43 27.38 -11.60 -4.76
CA GLY A 43 28.17 -11.07 -5.86
C GLY A 43 28.55 -9.61 -5.61
N SER A 44 29.53 -9.10 -6.36
CA SER A 44 29.86 -7.67 -6.40
C SER A 44 29.44 -7.11 -7.76
N LEU A 45 28.73 -5.99 -7.78
CA LEU A 45 28.48 -5.25 -9.02
C LEU A 45 29.69 -4.35 -9.28
N THR A 46 30.42 -4.64 -10.36
CA THR A 46 31.51 -3.78 -10.81
C THR A 46 31.00 -2.92 -11.95
N ILE A 47 31.01 -1.60 -11.76
CA ILE A 47 30.76 -0.64 -12.83
C ILE A 47 32.14 -0.14 -13.28
N VAL A 48 32.48 -0.41 -14.54
CA VAL A 48 33.73 0.05 -15.15
C VAL A 48 33.40 1.18 -16.11
N ASP A 49 33.94 2.36 -15.86
CA ASP A 49 33.93 3.46 -16.81
C ASP A 49 35.27 3.51 -17.55
N GLU A 50 35.27 3.07 -18.81
CA GLU A 50 36.47 3.02 -19.67
C GLU A 50 36.98 4.42 -20.06
N ARG A 51 36.15 5.46 -19.92
CA ARG A 51 36.51 6.84 -20.27
C ARG A 51 37.36 7.52 -19.20
N THR A 52 37.30 7.01 -17.97
CA THR A 52 38.00 7.56 -16.79
C THR A 52 39.00 6.57 -16.16
N GLU A 53 39.16 5.38 -16.77
CA GLU A 53 39.99 4.26 -16.29
C GLU A 53 39.70 3.83 -14.84
N ARG A 54 38.54 4.21 -14.29
CA ARG A 54 38.14 3.89 -12.91
C ARG A 54 37.15 2.72 -12.92
N SER A 55 37.61 1.59 -12.40
CA SER A 55 36.75 0.46 -12.06
C SER A 55 36.26 0.63 -10.62
N THR A 56 34.97 0.90 -10.44
CA THR A 56 34.39 0.95 -9.11
C THR A 56 33.76 -0.40 -8.82
N ARG A 57 34.43 -1.18 -7.97
CA ARG A 57 33.88 -2.40 -7.42
C ARG A 57 32.99 -2.03 -6.25
N SER A 58 31.69 -1.89 -6.51
CA SER A 58 30.73 -1.89 -5.42
C SER A 58 30.70 -3.30 -4.84
N GLN A 59 31.26 -3.48 -3.65
CA GLN A 59 30.88 -4.63 -2.86
C GLN A 59 29.38 -4.48 -2.62
N SER A 60 28.59 -5.36 -3.23
CA SER A 60 27.32 -5.78 -2.65
C SER A 60 27.62 -6.61 -1.37
N GLN A 61 28.46 -6.07 -0.49
CA GLN A 61 28.38 -6.35 0.94
C GLN A 61 27.25 -5.48 1.46
N ARG A 62 26.05 -5.91 1.12
CA ARG A 62 24.90 -5.94 2.00
C ARG A 62 23.88 -6.78 1.26
N MET A 63 23.97 -8.08 1.51
CA MET A 63 22.80 -8.72 2.10
C MET A 63 22.29 -7.69 3.11
N VAL A 64 21.21 -6.99 2.79
CA VAL A 64 20.40 -6.43 3.85
C VAL A 64 20.04 -7.69 4.62
N PRO A 65 20.66 -7.97 5.79
CA PRO A 65 20.07 -9.00 6.61
C PRO A 65 18.66 -8.52 6.84
N LEU A 66 17.70 -9.43 6.70
CA LEU A 66 16.29 -9.29 7.02
C LEU A 66 16.14 -8.91 8.51
N ASN A 67 16.62 -7.73 8.85
CA ASN A 67 16.63 -7.08 10.13
C ASN A 67 16.05 -5.68 9.86
N PRO A 68 14.91 -5.33 10.46
CA PRO A 68 14.18 -4.10 10.16
C PRO A 68 14.93 -2.80 10.53
N SER A 69 16.15 -2.88 11.06
CA SER A 69 16.93 -1.74 11.53
C SER A 69 17.95 -1.17 10.53
N ILE A 70 18.32 -1.87 9.45
CA ILE A 70 19.42 -1.45 8.55
C ILE A 70 18.94 -0.82 7.23
N LEU A 71 17.65 -0.93 6.89
CA LEU A 71 17.03 -0.23 5.74
C LEU A 71 16.54 1.18 6.09
N ARG A 72 17.17 1.85 7.05
CA ARG A 72 16.97 3.29 7.21
C ARG A 72 17.77 3.97 6.09
N ARG A 73 17.05 4.40 5.04
CA ARG A 73 17.31 5.58 4.20
C ARG A 73 17.75 5.39 2.74
N ASP A 74 18.30 4.25 2.33
CA ASP A 74 19.01 4.22 1.04
C ASP A 74 18.37 3.24 0.03
N GLY A 75 17.58 3.78 -0.91
CA GLY A 75 17.24 3.07 -2.15
C GLY A 75 18.50 2.91 -3.03
N LEU A 76 18.54 1.91 -3.92
CA LEU A 76 19.68 1.64 -4.81
C LEU A 76 20.10 2.87 -5.65
N THR A 77 19.15 3.73 -6.02
CA THR A 77 19.39 5.00 -6.71
C THR A 77 20.21 6.01 -5.89
N CYS A 78 20.12 6.00 -4.55
CA CYS A 78 20.96 6.85 -3.71
C CYS A 78 22.43 6.43 -3.73
N SER A 79 22.72 5.15 -4.05
CA SER A 79 24.09 4.64 -4.09
C SER A 79 24.86 5.04 -5.36
N MET A 80 24.19 5.18 -6.52
CA MET A 80 24.85 5.62 -7.76
C MET A 80 25.27 7.09 -7.72
N VAL A 81 24.51 7.94 -7.02
CA VAL A 81 24.85 9.36 -6.80
C VAL A 81 26.13 9.52 -5.97
N GLN A 82 26.52 8.51 -5.17
CA GLN A 82 27.79 8.52 -4.43
C GLN A 82 29.01 8.24 -5.32
N ILE A 83 28.80 7.80 -6.56
CA ILE A 83 29.88 7.55 -7.52
C ILE A 83 30.13 8.85 -8.28
N THR A 84 31.19 9.55 -7.88
CA THR A 84 31.55 10.87 -8.39
C THR A 84 32.95 10.84 -9.00
N THR A 85 33.14 11.47 -10.17
CA THR A 85 34.42 11.44 -10.90
C THR A 85 35.39 12.55 -10.47
N GLY A 86 34.89 13.65 -9.89
CA GLY A 86 35.69 14.80 -9.42
C GLY A 86 35.01 15.64 -8.34
N THR A 87 35.70 16.67 -7.84
CA THR A 87 35.24 17.51 -6.70
C THR A 87 33.97 18.33 -6.96
N ASP A 88 33.54 18.49 -8.21
CA ASP A 88 32.37 19.31 -8.60
C ASP A 88 31.31 18.51 -9.40
N ASP A 89 31.43 17.18 -9.39
CA ASP A 89 30.53 16.28 -10.13
C ASP A 89 29.34 15.85 -9.22
N LYS A 90 28.14 15.83 -9.79
CA LYS A 90 26.88 15.60 -9.05
C LYS A 90 26.52 14.12 -8.95
N GLY A 91 27.48 13.24 -9.23
CA GLY A 91 27.34 11.79 -9.18
C GLY A 91 26.68 11.20 -10.43
N LEU A 92 26.81 9.88 -10.60
CA LEU A 92 26.23 9.15 -11.71
C LEU A 92 24.69 9.13 -11.61
N LYS A 93 24.02 9.44 -12.72
CA LYS A 93 22.55 9.45 -12.81
C LYS A 93 22.09 8.39 -13.81
N LEU A 94 21.07 7.65 -13.42
CA LEU A 94 20.42 6.67 -14.28
C LEU A 94 19.29 7.36 -15.05
N TYR A 95 19.26 7.19 -16.38
CA TYR A 95 18.18 7.67 -17.22
C TYR A 95 17.24 6.49 -17.51
N ASP A 96 16.10 6.45 -16.81
CA ASP A 96 15.07 5.42 -16.93
C ASP A 96 13.70 6.10 -17.08
N PRO A 97 13.31 6.48 -18.32
CA PRO A 97 12.03 7.11 -18.56
C PRO A 97 10.88 6.16 -18.19
N GLY A 98 10.07 6.55 -17.21
CA GLY A 98 8.91 5.76 -16.76
C GLY A 98 9.19 4.79 -15.62
N TYR A 99 10.40 4.79 -15.02
CA TYR A 99 10.74 3.94 -13.86
C TYR A 99 10.55 2.44 -14.12
N LEU A 100 10.79 1.96 -15.34
CA LEU A 100 10.57 0.56 -15.70
C LEU A 100 11.51 -0.39 -14.96
N ASN A 101 12.73 0.07 -14.64
CA ASN A 101 13.78 -0.72 -14.00
C ASN A 101 14.19 -0.15 -12.64
N THR A 102 13.47 0.85 -12.15
CA THR A 102 13.79 1.57 -10.91
C THR A 102 12.70 1.31 -9.88
N ALA A 103 13.09 0.86 -8.68
CA ALA A 103 12.18 0.71 -7.55
C ALA A 103 12.27 1.96 -6.62
N PRO A 104 11.35 2.94 -6.74
CA PRO A 104 11.46 4.20 -6.00
C PRO A 104 10.98 4.11 -4.55
N VAL A 105 10.10 3.15 -4.24
CA VAL A 105 9.42 3.04 -2.95
C VAL A 105 9.45 1.59 -2.48
N ARG A 106 9.68 1.40 -1.18
CA ARG A 106 9.47 0.11 -0.51
C ARG A 106 8.03 0.03 -0.01
N SER A 107 7.31 -1.01 -0.42
CA SER A 107 5.96 -1.30 0.03
C SER A 107 5.88 -2.67 0.71
N SER A 108 4.97 -2.81 1.67
CA SER A 108 4.61 -4.09 2.30
C SER A 108 3.13 -4.42 2.13
N ILE A 109 2.46 -3.78 1.17
CA ILE A 109 1.01 -3.82 1.00
C ILE A 109 0.61 -4.98 0.08
N SER A 110 1.19 -5.03 -1.13
CA SER A 110 0.89 -6.05 -2.12
C SER A 110 2.16 -6.58 -2.77
N TYR A 111 2.05 -7.80 -3.28
CA TYR A 111 3.03 -8.41 -4.14
C TYR A 111 2.33 -8.88 -5.42
N THR A 112 2.96 -8.63 -6.55
CA THR A 112 2.49 -9.06 -7.86
C THR A 112 3.63 -9.72 -8.62
N ASP A 113 3.39 -10.92 -9.13
CA ASP A 113 4.20 -11.59 -10.14
C ASP A 113 3.34 -11.79 -11.39
N GLY A 114 3.69 -11.09 -12.47
CA GLY A 114 2.94 -11.11 -13.72
C GLY A 114 3.12 -12.39 -14.52
N ASP A 115 4.27 -13.06 -14.38
CA ASP A 115 4.59 -14.25 -15.17
C ASP A 115 3.88 -15.48 -14.61
N GLU A 116 3.89 -15.62 -13.28
CA GLU A 116 3.18 -16.70 -12.57
C GLU A 116 1.71 -16.37 -12.30
N GLY A 117 1.25 -15.15 -12.62
CA GLY A 117 -0.12 -14.71 -12.37
C GLY A 117 -0.49 -14.59 -10.89
N ILE A 118 0.49 -14.33 -10.02
CA ILE A 118 0.31 -14.30 -8.57
C ILE A 118 0.05 -12.87 -8.10
N LEU A 119 -1.07 -12.66 -7.40
CA LEU A 119 -1.36 -11.43 -6.68
C LEU A 119 -1.61 -11.73 -5.20
N ARG A 120 -0.85 -11.09 -4.31
CA ARG A 120 -1.03 -11.25 -2.85
C ARG A 120 -1.19 -9.91 -2.14
N TYR A 121 -2.11 -9.85 -1.19
CA TYR A 121 -2.34 -8.70 -0.31
C TYR A 121 -1.91 -9.03 1.10
N ARG A 122 -0.94 -8.28 1.65
CA ARG A 122 -0.33 -8.55 2.96
C ARG A 122 0.11 -10.01 3.16
N GLY A 123 0.46 -10.69 2.06
CA GLY A 123 0.85 -12.10 2.06
C GLY A 123 -0.26 -13.09 1.68
N TYR A 124 -1.53 -12.70 1.76
CA TYR A 124 -2.68 -13.55 1.43
C TYR A 124 -2.91 -13.60 -0.09
N PRO A 125 -3.10 -14.79 -0.68
CA PRO A 125 -3.53 -14.93 -2.07
C PRO A 125 -4.86 -14.21 -2.34
N ILE A 126 -5.01 -13.60 -3.52
CA ILE A 126 -6.22 -12.85 -3.87
C ILE A 126 -7.45 -13.75 -3.97
N GLU A 127 -7.28 -15.01 -4.36
CA GLU A 127 -8.34 -15.99 -4.54
C GLU A 127 -9.03 -16.29 -3.20
N GLU A 128 -8.23 -16.47 -2.15
CA GLU A 128 -8.72 -16.73 -0.80
C GLU A 128 -9.51 -15.53 -0.25
N LEU A 129 -9.00 -14.31 -0.45
CA LEU A 129 -9.68 -13.09 -0.02
C LEU A 129 -10.98 -12.87 -0.80
N ALA A 130 -11.02 -13.18 -2.09
CA ALA A 130 -12.22 -13.01 -2.91
C ALA A 130 -13.35 -13.99 -2.54
N GLU A 131 -13.01 -15.22 -2.14
CA GLU A 131 -14.00 -16.22 -1.72
C GLU A 131 -14.50 -16.01 -0.29
N SER A 132 -13.61 -15.58 0.61
CA SER A 132 -13.86 -15.65 2.06
C SER A 132 -14.02 -14.30 2.74
N SER A 133 -13.72 -13.18 2.07
CA SER A 133 -13.72 -11.84 2.69
C SER A 133 -14.58 -10.83 1.93
N THR A 134 -15.01 -9.81 2.66
CA THR A 134 -15.73 -8.65 2.14
C THR A 134 -14.78 -7.50 1.82
N PHE A 135 -15.24 -6.54 1.02
CA PHE A 135 -14.47 -5.34 0.69
C PHE A 135 -13.96 -4.59 1.93
N LEU A 136 -14.79 -4.47 2.97
CA LEU A 136 -14.42 -3.73 4.18
C LEU A 136 -13.38 -4.46 5.03
N GLU A 137 -13.42 -5.80 5.08
CA GLU A 137 -12.38 -6.62 5.73
C GLU A 137 -11.05 -6.49 5.00
N VAL A 138 -11.05 -6.57 3.67
CA VAL A 138 -9.84 -6.40 2.86
C VAL A 138 -9.30 -4.97 2.98
N ALA A 139 -10.15 -3.95 2.99
CA ALA A 139 -9.73 -2.57 3.21
C ALA A 139 -9.05 -2.40 4.58
N TYR A 140 -9.62 -3.01 5.63
CA TYR A 140 -9.02 -3.02 6.96
C TYR A 140 -7.64 -3.70 6.96
N LEU A 141 -7.53 -4.88 6.32
CA LEU A 141 -6.27 -5.62 6.16
C LEU A 141 -5.19 -4.77 5.47
N LEU A 142 -5.52 -4.08 4.39
CA LEU A 142 -4.55 -3.26 3.65
C LEU A 142 -4.06 -2.07 4.49
N ILE A 143 -4.94 -1.42 5.23
CA ILE A 143 -4.63 -0.24 6.03
C ILE A 143 -3.85 -0.61 7.29
N TYR A 144 -4.34 -1.58 8.07
CA TYR A 144 -3.82 -1.92 9.40
C TYR A 144 -2.87 -3.13 9.42
N GLY A 145 -2.83 -3.91 8.34
CA GLY A 145 -1.89 -5.01 8.15
C GLY A 145 -2.34 -6.37 8.69
N ASN A 146 -3.48 -6.46 9.37
CA ASN A 146 -4.03 -7.72 9.90
C ASN A 146 -5.53 -7.80 9.60
N LEU A 147 -6.06 -9.03 9.48
CA LEU A 147 -7.50 -9.25 9.34
C LEU A 147 -8.23 -8.83 10.63
N PRO A 148 -9.38 -8.15 10.54
CA PRO A 148 -10.13 -7.72 11.72
C PRO A 148 -10.78 -8.92 12.42
N SER A 149 -10.84 -8.86 13.75
CA SER A 149 -11.77 -9.71 14.50
C SER A 149 -13.23 -9.32 14.24
N GLN A 150 -14.18 -10.21 14.49
CA GLN A 150 -15.60 -9.94 14.26
C GLN A 150 -16.13 -8.68 14.94
N ARG A 151 -15.63 -8.39 16.15
CA ARG A 151 -15.99 -7.16 16.89
C ARG A 151 -15.39 -5.92 16.24
N GLN A 152 -14.11 -5.98 15.85
CA GLN A 152 -13.45 -4.87 15.16
C GLN A 152 -14.10 -4.58 13.82
N LEU A 153 -14.53 -5.62 13.09
CA LEU A 153 -15.24 -5.46 11.84
C LEU A 153 -16.59 -4.74 12.04
N ALA A 154 -17.37 -5.15 13.05
CA ALA A 154 -18.64 -4.49 13.34
C ALA A 154 -18.46 -3.01 13.72
N ASP A 155 -17.45 -2.70 14.54
CA ASP A 155 -17.11 -1.32 14.90
C ASP A 155 -16.64 -0.51 13.69
N TRP A 156 -15.86 -1.14 12.80
CA TRP A 156 -15.36 -0.55 11.54
C TRP A 156 -16.49 -0.24 10.56
N GLU A 157 -17.39 -1.19 10.34
CA GLU A 157 -18.59 -1.01 9.49
C GLU A 157 -19.48 0.12 10.02
N LEU A 158 -19.71 0.14 11.33
CA LEU A 158 -20.50 1.20 11.96
C LEU A 158 -19.84 2.57 11.81
N ALA A 159 -18.52 2.67 12.03
CA ALA A 159 -17.78 3.92 11.88
C ALA A 159 -17.84 4.46 10.44
N ILE A 160 -17.66 3.59 9.44
CA ILE A 160 -17.79 3.98 8.02
C ILE A 160 -19.22 4.41 7.70
N SER A 161 -20.21 3.64 8.16
CA SER A 161 -21.62 3.96 7.93
C SER A 161 -22.02 5.30 8.55
N GLN A 162 -21.48 5.66 9.71
CA GLN A 162 -21.72 6.96 10.35
C GLN A 162 -21.09 8.12 9.59
N HIS A 163 -20.01 7.85 8.85
CA HIS A 163 -19.26 8.84 8.08
C HIS A 163 -19.61 8.85 6.58
N SER A 164 -20.64 8.11 6.13
CA SER A 164 -21.05 8.05 4.72
C SER A 164 -21.84 9.28 4.25
N ALA A 165 -22.38 10.06 5.19
CA ALA A 165 -23.15 11.26 4.88
C ALA A 165 -22.26 12.34 4.22
N VAL A 166 -22.71 12.85 3.08
CA VAL A 166 -22.02 13.87 2.30
C VAL A 166 -22.65 15.24 2.58
N PRO A 167 -21.86 16.32 2.70
CA PRO A 167 -22.40 17.67 2.85
C PRO A 167 -23.31 18.06 1.66
N GLN A 168 -24.46 18.67 1.95
CA GLN A 168 -25.42 19.06 0.91
C GLN A 168 -24.81 19.93 -0.19
N GLY A 169 -23.96 20.89 0.19
CA GLY A 169 -23.31 21.76 -0.80
C GLY A 169 -22.40 21.02 -1.79
N LEU A 170 -21.90 19.83 -1.43
CA LEU A 170 -21.16 18.98 -2.36
C LEU A 170 -22.11 18.29 -3.36
N LEU A 171 -23.28 17.84 -2.91
CA LEU A 171 -24.31 17.26 -3.79
C LEU A 171 -24.83 18.30 -4.78
N ASP A 172 -25.09 19.52 -4.32
CA ASP A 172 -25.53 20.62 -5.18
C ASP A 172 -24.47 20.93 -6.26
N MET A 173 -23.17 20.84 -5.91
CA MET A 173 -22.08 21.01 -6.85
C MET A 173 -22.08 19.89 -7.92
N ILE A 174 -22.30 18.63 -7.52
CA ILE A 174 -22.39 17.52 -8.47
C ILE A 174 -23.59 17.72 -9.41
N GLN A 175 -24.75 18.11 -8.88
CA GLN A 175 -25.96 18.38 -9.68
C GLN A 175 -25.80 19.56 -10.65
N SER A 176 -24.92 20.51 -10.33
CA SER A 176 -24.62 21.65 -11.20
C SER A 176 -23.75 21.30 -12.41
N MET A 177 -23.16 20.10 -12.45
CA MET A 177 -22.31 19.66 -13.55
C MET A 177 -23.12 19.38 -14.82
N PRO A 178 -22.50 19.49 -16.01
CA PRO A 178 -23.15 19.12 -17.26
C PRO A 178 -23.64 17.67 -17.24
N GLN A 179 -24.83 17.41 -17.80
CA GLN A 179 -25.40 16.06 -17.86
C GLN A 179 -24.55 15.08 -18.69
N ASP A 180 -23.78 15.59 -19.66
CA ASP A 180 -22.87 14.81 -20.51
C ASP A 180 -21.44 14.72 -19.92
N ALA A 181 -21.24 15.13 -18.66
CA ALA A 181 -19.93 15.06 -18.03
C ALA A 181 -19.48 13.60 -17.86
N TYR A 182 -18.19 13.34 -18.10
CA TYR A 182 -17.62 12.02 -17.84
C TYR A 182 -17.70 11.70 -16.33
N PRO A 183 -18.34 10.59 -15.91
CA PRO A 183 -18.64 10.33 -14.49
C PRO A 183 -17.41 10.33 -13.58
N THR A 184 -16.28 9.79 -14.05
CA THR A 184 -15.03 9.83 -13.26
C THR A 184 -14.51 11.25 -13.09
N GLY A 185 -14.71 12.13 -14.07
CA GLY A 185 -14.37 13.54 -13.96
C GLY A 185 -15.18 14.22 -12.86
N ALA A 186 -16.50 14.00 -12.86
CA ALA A 186 -17.41 14.50 -11.83
C ALA A 186 -17.03 13.96 -10.43
N PHE A 187 -16.75 12.66 -10.33
CA PHE A 187 -16.30 12.00 -9.10
C PHE A 187 -15.01 12.61 -8.55
N VAL A 188 -13.97 12.77 -9.40
CA VAL A 188 -12.67 13.33 -8.96
C VAL A 188 -12.83 14.79 -8.53
N SER A 189 -13.61 15.60 -9.26
CA SER A 189 -13.91 16.98 -8.88
C SER A 189 -14.63 17.05 -7.54
N ALA A 190 -15.63 16.19 -7.30
CA ALA A 190 -16.34 16.11 -6.04
C ALA A 190 -15.44 15.65 -4.88
N MET A 191 -14.62 14.62 -5.08
CA MET A 191 -13.63 14.16 -4.09
C MET A 191 -12.62 15.27 -3.73
N SER A 192 -12.21 16.08 -4.69
CA SER A 192 -11.34 17.23 -4.44
C SER A 192 -12.07 18.31 -3.62
N ALA A 193 -13.32 18.64 -4.00
CA ALA A 193 -14.11 19.66 -3.31
C ALA A 193 -14.53 19.24 -1.89
N LEU A 194 -14.60 17.94 -1.60
CA LEU A 194 -14.85 17.42 -0.24
C LEU A 194 -13.86 17.99 0.79
N SER A 195 -12.62 18.28 0.39
CA SER A 195 -11.61 18.90 1.26
C SER A 195 -12.01 20.28 1.80
N LEU A 196 -12.85 21.03 1.06
CA LEU A 196 -13.34 22.36 1.46
C LEU A 196 -14.28 22.29 2.66
N PHE A 197 -14.99 21.18 2.83
CA PHE A 197 -15.93 20.96 3.94
C PHE A 197 -15.24 20.46 5.22
N HIS A 198 -13.93 20.21 5.17
CA HIS A 198 -13.13 19.69 6.28
C HIS A 198 -11.89 20.56 6.54
N PRO A 199 -12.07 21.86 6.95
CA PRO A 199 -10.95 22.73 7.27
C PRO A 199 -10.13 22.21 8.47
N ASP A 200 -10.73 21.35 9.31
CA ASP A 200 -10.06 20.64 10.41
C ASP A 200 -8.96 19.68 9.94
N ALA A 201 -9.04 19.21 8.70
CA ALA A 201 -8.07 18.30 8.10
C ALA A 201 -7.05 18.99 7.19
N ASN A 202 -7.13 20.31 7.02
CA ASN A 202 -6.25 21.06 6.13
C ASN A 202 -4.94 21.46 6.85
N PRO A 203 -3.77 20.98 6.40
CA PRO A 203 -2.48 21.30 7.03
C PRO A 203 -2.11 22.79 6.92
N ALA A 204 -2.66 23.53 5.96
CA ALA A 204 -2.43 24.97 5.84
C ALA A 204 -3.11 25.77 6.98
N HIS A 205 -4.21 25.25 7.53
CA HIS A 205 -4.94 25.87 8.63
C HIS A 205 -4.47 25.35 10.00
N MET A 206 -4.22 24.04 10.11
CA MET A 206 -3.93 23.36 11.39
C MET A 206 -2.45 23.02 11.60
N GLY A 207 -1.59 23.30 10.62
CA GLY A 207 -0.16 22.96 10.64
C GLY A 207 0.15 21.53 10.16
N GLN A 208 1.44 21.21 10.01
CA GLN A 208 1.87 19.90 9.50
C GLN A 208 1.69 18.75 10.51
N ASP A 209 1.42 19.05 11.78
CA ASP A 209 1.27 18.04 12.83
C ASP A 209 -0.01 17.20 12.71
N VAL A 210 -0.97 17.65 11.90
CA VAL A 210 -2.23 16.93 11.58
C VAL A 210 -1.95 15.50 11.13
N TYR A 211 -0.88 15.27 10.37
CA TYR A 211 -0.54 13.95 9.84
C TYR A 211 0.10 13.01 10.87
N LYS A 212 0.58 13.53 12.01
CA LYS A 212 1.24 12.72 13.04
C LYS A 212 0.23 11.97 13.90
N SER A 213 -0.95 12.54 14.11
CA SER A 213 -2.00 11.91 14.93
C SER A 213 -2.67 10.76 14.18
N ALA A 214 -2.59 9.55 14.73
CA ALA A 214 -3.28 8.38 14.17
C ALA A 214 -4.80 8.57 14.13
N GLN A 215 -5.39 9.14 15.19
CA GLN A 215 -6.83 9.38 15.30
C GLN A 215 -7.36 10.29 14.18
N VAL A 216 -6.60 11.32 13.83
CA VAL A 216 -6.99 12.25 12.75
C VAL A 216 -6.94 11.54 11.40
N ARG A 217 -5.91 10.71 11.17
CA ARG A 217 -5.80 9.91 9.94
C ARG A 217 -6.95 8.91 9.84
N ASP A 218 -7.22 8.15 10.90
CA ASP A 218 -8.31 7.17 10.94
C ASP A 218 -9.66 7.83 10.64
N LYS A 219 -9.91 9.02 11.22
CA LYS A 219 -11.11 9.81 10.92
C LYS A 219 -11.24 10.14 9.42
N GLN A 220 -10.15 10.51 8.76
CA GLN A 220 -10.20 10.78 7.32
C GLN A 220 -10.38 9.50 6.49
N ILE A 221 -9.82 8.37 6.94
CA ILE A 221 -10.02 7.07 6.30
C ILE A 221 -11.51 6.69 6.32
N TYR A 222 -12.18 6.80 7.46
CA TYR A 222 -13.63 6.54 7.56
C TYR A 222 -14.44 7.43 6.63
N ARG A 223 -14.14 8.73 6.60
CA ARG A 223 -14.79 9.72 5.73
C ARG A 223 -14.61 9.36 4.26
N ILE A 224 -13.39 9.09 3.83
CA ILE A 224 -13.11 8.77 2.42
C ILE A 224 -13.82 7.47 2.01
N LEU A 225 -13.70 6.40 2.81
CA LEU A 225 -14.33 5.12 2.49
C LEU A 225 -15.86 5.20 2.46
N GLY A 226 -16.46 5.94 3.39
CA GLY A 226 -17.91 6.14 3.43
C GLY A 226 -18.40 7.06 2.32
N GLN A 227 -17.86 8.27 2.24
CA GLN A 227 -18.34 9.33 1.34
C GLN A 227 -18.04 9.06 -0.11
N ALA A 228 -16.95 8.34 -0.44
CA ALA A 228 -16.65 8.00 -1.83
C ALA A 228 -17.79 7.20 -2.49
N SER A 229 -18.42 6.28 -1.75
CA SER A 229 -19.56 5.51 -2.26
C SER A 229 -20.77 6.40 -2.56
N THR A 230 -21.11 7.32 -1.66
CA THR A 230 -22.20 8.29 -1.83
C THR A 230 -21.92 9.28 -2.96
N ILE A 231 -20.68 9.77 -3.07
CA ILE A 231 -20.26 10.69 -4.14
C ILE A 231 -20.32 9.97 -5.49
N ALA A 232 -19.85 8.72 -5.57
CA ALA A 232 -19.98 7.92 -6.77
C ALA A 232 -21.45 7.75 -7.15
N ALA A 233 -22.31 7.37 -6.21
CA ALA A 233 -23.75 7.23 -6.46
C ALA A 233 -24.44 8.53 -6.89
N ALA A 234 -23.95 9.70 -6.46
CA ALA A 234 -24.48 10.99 -6.88
C ALA A 234 -23.96 11.46 -8.25
N ALA A 235 -22.78 10.98 -8.67
CA ALA A 235 -22.13 11.36 -9.92
C ALA A 235 -22.55 10.49 -11.13
N PHE A 236 -23.21 9.37 -10.89
CA PHE A 236 -23.78 8.46 -11.89
C PHE A 236 -25.30 8.63 -11.98
#